data_AF-A0A4S4N4V1-F1
#
_entry.id   AF-A0A4S4N4V1-F1
#
_cell.length_a   1.000
_cell.length_b   1.000
_cell.length_c   1.000
_cell.angle_alpha   90.00
_cell.angle_beta   90.00
_cell.angle_gamma   90.00
#
_symmetry.space_group_name_H-M   'P 1'
#
loop_
_entity.id
_entity.type
_entity.pdbx_description
1 polymer ?
#
loop_
_entity_poly.entity_id
_entity_poly.type
_entity_poly.pdbx_seq_one_letter_code
_entity_poly.pdbx_strand_id
1 'polypeptide(L)'
;MRKHSWVLPVLSEFYPESPNLVGLNINGGQKILLRLRPAVAPDTFYDEEDIVHTMLHELTHNVHGPHDEKFYKYLSGLEDEYDALKRSGYSGEGFFSNGVRLGQGVSHDLPPHIARAKALEAAEKRRKIGIMMSGSRRLGGSSKSGSRSPRELAAEAAERRMRDEKACASGDIAKREADKASKESVEDANEVIDLTGDSEEEAEVQDKPTALGTETRPTVIRLSSSELNEHPPRYHLRLL
;
A
#
# COMPACT_ATOMS: atom_id res chain seq x y z
N MET A 1 15.69 0.97 -4.26
CA MET A 1 15.51 0.27 -5.56
C MET A 1 16.61 0.60 -6.55
N ARG A 2 16.86 1.87 -6.94
CA ARG A 2 17.96 2.25 -7.86
C ARG A 2 19.32 1.64 -7.51
N LYS A 3 19.73 1.74 -6.24
CA LYS A 3 20.98 1.15 -5.73
C LYS A 3 21.10 -0.37 -5.97
N HIS A 4 19.98 -1.08 -5.96
CA HIS A 4 19.90 -2.54 -6.16
C HIS A 4 19.54 -2.93 -7.60
N SER A 5 19.43 -1.96 -8.52
CA SER A 5 19.04 -2.16 -9.92
C SER A 5 17.72 -2.93 -10.09
N TRP A 6 16.77 -2.71 -9.19
CA TRP A 6 15.44 -3.34 -9.27
C TRP A 6 14.48 -2.50 -10.08
N VAL A 7 13.79 -3.17 -11.00
CA VAL A 7 12.64 -2.66 -11.74
C VAL A 7 11.42 -3.46 -11.26
N LEU A 8 10.37 -2.77 -10.86
CA LEU A 8 9.10 -3.39 -10.45
C LEU A 8 8.03 -3.00 -11.48
N PRO A 9 7.70 -3.89 -12.43
CA PRO A 9 6.75 -3.57 -13.49
C PRO A 9 5.33 -3.32 -12.95
N VAL A 10 4.92 -4.10 -11.94
CA VAL A 10 3.56 -4.01 -11.39
C VAL A 10 3.62 -3.99 -9.86
N LEU A 11 3.12 -2.90 -9.29
CA LEU A 11 2.77 -2.79 -7.88
C LEU A 11 1.25 -2.57 -7.80
N SER A 12 0.54 -3.40 -7.04
CA SER A 12 -0.92 -3.30 -6.95
C SER A 12 -1.45 -3.60 -5.54
N GLU A 13 -2.62 -3.05 -5.23
CA GLU A 13 -3.35 -3.40 -4.02
C GLU A 13 -4.04 -4.75 -4.21
N PHE A 14 -4.15 -5.53 -3.13
CA PHE A 14 -5.03 -6.70 -3.08
C PHE A 14 -5.72 -6.81 -1.72
N TYR A 15 -6.84 -7.53 -1.69
CA TYR A 15 -7.61 -7.75 -0.47
C TYR A 15 -7.96 -9.24 -0.31
N PRO A 16 -6.99 -10.08 0.12
CA PRO A 16 -7.19 -11.51 0.24
C PRO A 16 -8.13 -11.85 1.41
N GLU A 17 -8.86 -12.97 1.27
CA GLU A 17 -9.77 -13.49 2.31
C GLU A 17 -9.00 -13.88 3.58
N SER A 18 -7.78 -14.40 3.42
CA SER A 18 -6.91 -14.69 4.55
C SER A 18 -6.46 -13.38 5.23
N PRO A 19 -6.80 -13.15 6.51
CA PRO A 19 -6.51 -11.88 7.18
C PRO A 19 -5.02 -11.69 7.51
N ASN A 20 -4.24 -12.77 7.45
CA ASN A 20 -2.81 -12.73 7.77
C ASN A 20 -1.97 -12.32 6.57
N LEU A 21 -2.46 -12.51 5.35
CA LEU A 21 -1.73 -12.22 4.13
C LEU A 21 -1.70 -10.70 3.90
N VAL A 22 -0.51 -10.12 4.00
CA VAL A 22 -0.28 -8.66 3.93
C VAL A 22 0.54 -8.23 2.73
N GLY A 23 1.35 -9.13 2.18
CA GLY A 23 2.17 -8.90 1.00
C GLY A 23 2.32 -10.17 0.18
N LEU A 24 2.62 -9.99 -1.11
CA LEU A 24 2.92 -11.09 -2.00
C LEU A 24 3.86 -10.67 -3.14
N ASN A 25 5.00 -11.35 -3.25
CA ASN A 25 5.89 -11.26 -4.39
C ASN A 25 5.68 -12.40 -5.38
N ILE A 26 5.48 -12.06 -6.66
CA ILE A 26 5.31 -13.00 -7.77
C ILE A 26 6.52 -12.93 -8.69
N ASN A 27 7.11 -14.11 -8.96
CA ASN A 27 8.23 -14.31 -9.88
C ASN A 27 9.45 -13.41 -9.60
N GLY A 28 9.75 -13.12 -8.32
CA GLY A 28 10.97 -12.41 -7.93
C GLY A 28 10.96 -10.93 -8.35
N GLY A 29 9.82 -10.27 -8.19
CA GLY A 29 9.67 -8.83 -8.44
C GLY A 29 8.98 -8.47 -9.75
N GLN A 30 8.41 -9.44 -10.47
CA GLN A 30 7.60 -9.15 -11.65
C GLN A 30 6.30 -8.42 -11.27
N LYS A 31 5.69 -8.87 -10.17
CA LYS A 31 4.50 -8.26 -9.60
C LYS A 31 4.57 -8.35 -8.08
N ILE A 32 4.34 -7.25 -7.40
CA ILE A 32 4.20 -7.20 -5.94
C ILE A 32 2.80 -6.72 -5.60
N LEU A 33 2.12 -7.46 -4.73
CA LEU A 33 0.79 -7.10 -4.22
C LEU A 33 0.91 -6.74 -2.75
N LEU A 34 0.31 -5.62 -2.35
CA LEU A 34 0.32 -5.15 -0.97
C LEU A 34 -1.10 -4.94 -0.45
N ARG A 35 -1.34 -5.36 0.79
CA ARG A 35 -2.61 -5.13 1.47
C ARG A 35 -2.56 -3.76 2.13
N LEU A 36 -3.28 -2.80 1.59
CA LEU A 36 -3.30 -1.43 2.13
C LEU A 36 -4.31 -1.26 3.27
N ARG A 37 -5.29 -2.16 3.39
CA ARG A 37 -6.44 -2.04 4.30
C ARG A 37 -6.52 -3.21 5.29
N PRO A 38 -6.79 -2.96 6.58
CA PRO A 38 -7.01 -4.03 7.55
C PRO A 38 -8.18 -4.95 7.19
N ALA A 39 -8.05 -6.24 7.51
CA ALA A 39 -9.10 -7.24 7.28
C ALA A 39 -10.41 -6.96 8.05
N VAL A 40 -10.28 -6.36 9.23
CA VAL A 40 -11.42 -6.04 10.10
C VAL A 40 -11.99 -4.64 9.86
N ALA A 41 -11.27 -3.78 9.14
CA ALA A 41 -11.63 -2.37 8.94
C ALA A 41 -11.26 -1.92 7.52
N PRO A 42 -12.01 -2.34 6.49
CA PRO A 42 -11.71 -2.06 5.08
C PRO A 42 -11.75 -0.56 4.74
N ASP A 43 -12.48 0.24 5.53
CA ASP A 43 -12.59 1.69 5.32
C ASP A 43 -11.37 2.48 5.82
N THR A 44 -10.41 1.79 6.45
CA THR A 44 -9.18 2.39 6.97
C THR A 44 -7.95 1.87 6.24
N PHE A 45 -6.88 2.66 6.24
CA PHE A 45 -5.58 2.26 5.71
C PHE A 45 -4.62 1.90 6.84
N TYR A 46 -3.66 1.02 6.53
CA TYR A 46 -2.47 0.86 7.35
C TYR A 46 -1.63 2.13 7.35
N ASP A 47 -0.79 2.28 8.38
CA ASP A 47 0.19 3.35 8.42
C ASP A 47 1.18 3.17 7.25
N GLU A 48 1.61 4.28 6.65
CA GLU A 48 2.58 4.27 5.54
C GLU A 48 3.85 3.49 5.89
N GLU A 49 4.35 3.67 7.11
CA GLU A 49 5.55 2.98 7.59
C GLU A 49 5.35 1.46 7.59
N ASP A 50 4.19 0.96 8.00
CA ASP A 50 3.91 -0.49 8.02
C ASP A 50 3.83 -1.06 6.59
N ILE A 51 3.23 -0.30 5.67
CA ILE A 51 3.16 -0.67 4.24
C ILE A 51 4.57 -0.70 3.64
N VAL A 52 5.42 0.28 3.95
CA VAL A 52 6.81 0.31 3.45
C VAL A 52 7.63 -0.86 3.99
N HIS A 53 7.49 -1.23 5.27
CA HIS A 53 8.20 -2.40 5.80
C HIS A 53 7.74 -3.70 5.10
N THR A 54 6.44 -3.82 4.84
CA THR A 54 5.91 -4.95 4.05
C THR A 54 6.50 -4.93 2.63
N MET A 55 6.60 -3.76 2.00
CA MET A 55 7.24 -3.61 0.70
C MET A 55 8.73 -4.01 0.71
N LEU A 56 9.50 -3.64 1.74
CA LEU A 56 10.91 -4.06 1.87
C LEU A 56 11.04 -5.58 2.05
N HIS A 57 10.11 -6.19 2.79
CA HIS A 57 10.00 -7.63 2.93
C HIS A 57 9.77 -8.29 1.56
N GLU A 58 8.77 -7.84 0.80
CA GLU A 58 8.49 -8.39 -0.53
C GLU A 58 9.66 -8.15 -1.50
N LEU A 59 10.32 -7.00 -1.46
CA LEU A 59 11.51 -6.75 -2.28
C LEU A 59 12.67 -7.69 -1.94
N THR A 60 12.79 -8.12 -0.69
CA THR A 60 13.79 -9.13 -0.30
C THR A 60 13.55 -10.46 -1.01
N HIS A 61 12.29 -10.81 -1.29
CA HIS A 61 11.95 -12.00 -2.08
C HIS A 61 12.42 -11.95 -3.54
N ASN A 62 12.88 -10.80 -4.06
CA ASN A 62 13.56 -10.74 -5.36
C ASN A 62 14.90 -11.52 -5.35
N VAL A 63 15.53 -11.66 -4.17
CA VAL A 63 16.85 -12.26 -4.01
C VAL A 63 16.80 -13.53 -3.15
N HIS A 64 15.97 -13.53 -2.09
CA HIS A 64 15.88 -14.61 -1.12
C HIS A 64 14.43 -15.08 -0.95
N GLY A 65 14.12 -16.30 -1.41
CA GLY A 65 12.79 -16.89 -1.25
C GLY A 65 12.45 -17.26 0.21
N PRO A 66 13.19 -18.18 0.85
CA PRO A 66 12.86 -18.64 2.20
C PRO A 66 13.17 -17.60 3.29
N HIS A 67 12.37 -17.57 4.36
CA HIS A 67 12.59 -16.78 5.57
C HIS A 67 13.73 -17.34 6.45
N ASP A 68 14.93 -17.43 5.89
CA ASP A 68 16.13 -17.90 6.57
C ASP A 68 16.97 -16.74 7.16
N GLU A 69 18.11 -17.08 7.77
CA GLU A 69 18.99 -16.05 8.34
C GLU A 69 19.53 -15.06 7.30
N LYS A 70 19.73 -15.50 6.04
CA LYS A 70 20.21 -14.63 4.96
C LYS A 70 19.13 -13.63 4.56
N PHE A 71 17.87 -14.08 4.49
CA PHE A 71 16.71 -13.23 4.25
C PHE A 71 16.65 -12.09 5.28
N TYR A 72 16.63 -12.40 6.58
CA TYR A 72 16.52 -11.35 7.61
C TYR A 72 17.76 -10.45 7.68
N LYS A 73 18.94 -10.99 7.40
CA LYS A 73 20.16 -10.17 7.32
C LYS A 73 20.08 -9.17 6.15
N TYR A 74 19.55 -9.60 5.01
CA TYR A 74 19.37 -8.74 3.86
C TYR A 74 18.27 -7.70 4.09
N LEU A 75 17.12 -8.13 4.63
CA LEU A 75 16.01 -7.25 5.01
C LEU A 75 16.47 -6.15 5.98
N SER A 76 17.23 -6.51 7.02
CA SER A 76 17.79 -5.52 7.96
C SER A 76 18.68 -4.49 7.26
N GLY A 77 19.45 -4.90 6.24
CA GLY A 77 20.26 -3.98 5.45
C GLY A 77 19.41 -3.01 4.62
N LEU A 78 18.30 -3.49 4.05
CA LEU A 78 17.35 -2.63 3.32
C LEU A 78 16.64 -1.64 4.25
N GLU A 79 16.26 -2.08 5.46
CA GLU A 79 15.66 -1.23 6.49
C GLU A 79 16.62 -0.11 6.90
N ASP A 80 17.90 -0.42 7.12
CA ASP A 80 18.93 0.57 7.45
C ASP A 80 19.13 1.59 6.31
N GLU A 81 19.08 1.14 5.05
CA GLU A 81 19.14 2.01 3.86
C GLU A 81 17.92 2.93 3.76
N TYR A 82 16.73 2.40 4.01
CA TYR A 82 15.49 3.18 4.05
C TYR A 82 15.52 4.23 5.16
N ASP A 83 15.93 3.85 6.38
CA ASP A 83 16.07 4.77 7.51
C ASP A 83 17.12 5.84 7.26
N ALA A 84 18.19 5.52 6.53
CA ALA A 84 19.18 6.52 6.11
C ALA A 84 18.59 7.54 5.13
N LEU A 85 17.84 7.07 4.12
CA LEU A 85 17.14 7.94 3.14
C LEU A 85 16.10 8.83 3.82
N LYS A 86 15.31 8.28 4.73
CA LYS A 86 14.32 9.05 5.47
C LYS A 86 14.97 10.14 6.33
N ARG A 87 16.10 9.83 6.98
CA ARG A 87 16.88 10.80 7.76
C ARG A 87 17.53 11.88 6.90
N SER A 88 17.91 11.58 5.66
CA SER A 88 18.43 12.60 4.74
C SER A 88 17.35 13.54 4.20
N GLY A 89 16.08 13.32 4.57
CA GLY A 89 14.95 14.10 4.07
C GLY A 89 14.49 13.69 2.66
N TYR A 90 14.91 12.52 2.18
CA TYR A 90 14.46 12.02 0.89
C TYR A 90 12.99 11.58 1.00
N SER A 91 12.11 12.27 0.27
CA SER A 91 10.67 11.98 0.22
C SER A 91 10.24 11.27 -1.07
N GLY A 92 11.18 10.69 -1.82
CA GLY A 92 10.95 10.14 -3.15
C GLY A 92 11.11 11.15 -4.28
N GLU A 93 11.02 10.67 -5.52
CA GLU A 93 11.03 11.50 -6.74
C GLU A 93 9.64 12.06 -7.10
N GLY A 94 8.63 11.78 -6.27
CA GLY A 94 7.24 12.13 -6.54
C GLY A 94 6.48 11.00 -7.23
N PHE A 95 5.22 11.28 -7.55
CA PHE A 95 4.36 10.36 -8.29
C PHE A 95 4.31 10.84 -9.74
N PHE A 96 4.78 10.02 -10.68
CA PHE A 96 4.96 10.41 -12.08
C PHE A 96 3.67 10.37 -12.91
N SER A 97 2.53 10.05 -12.29
CA SER A 97 1.22 10.05 -12.96
C SER A 97 0.20 10.92 -12.20
N ASN A 98 -0.97 11.12 -12.80
CA ASN A 98 -2.06 11.84 -12.15
C ASN A 98 -2.61 11.01 -10.99
N GLY A 99 -2.17 11.31 -9.76
CA GLY A 99 -2.64 10.62 -8.56
C GLY A 99 -4.09 10.98 -8.20
N VAL A 100 -4.89 9.97 -7.84
CA VAL A 100 -6.23 10.16 -7.26
C VAL A 100 -6.15 10.00 -5.75
N ARG A 101 -6.55 11.02 -5.00
CA ARG A 101 -6.58 10.94 -3.52
C ARG A 101 -7.71 10.01 -3.07
N LEU A 102 -7.35 8.89 -2.46
CA LEU A 102 -8.29 7.97 -1.82
C LEU A 102 -8.74 8.50 -0.45
N GLY A 103 -9.98 8.20 -0.06
CA GLY A 103 -10.54 8.58 1.25
C GLY A 103 -11.04 10.03 1.36
N GLN A 104 -11.56 10.62 0.27
CA GLN A 104 -12.24 11.92 0.34
C GLN A 104 -13.39 11.89 1.37
N GLY A 105 -13.43 12.88 2.26
CA GLY A 105 -14.46 13.01 3.30
C GLY A 105 -14.02 12.72 4.73
N VAL A 106 -12.80 12.21 4.95
CA VAL A 106 -12.22 12.07 6.29
C VAL A 106 -11.41 13.34 6.62
N SER A 107 -11.96 14.25 7.42
CA SER A 107 -11.20 15.43 7.86
C SER A 107 -10.03 14.97 8.74
N HIS A 108 -8.82 15.43 8.39
CA HIS A 108 -7.60 15.19 9.17
C HIS A 108 -7.49 16.15 10.37
N ASP A 109 -8.44 17.07 10.51
CA ASP A 109 -8.54 18.07 11.57
C ASP A 109 -9.06 17.43 12.86
N LEU A 110 -8.26 16.53 13.43
CA LEU A 110 -8.48 16.00 14.76
C LEU A 110 -8.03 17.05 15.78
N PRO A 111 -8.83 17.35 16.82
CA PRO A 111 -8.41 18.19 17.92
C PRO A 111 -7.04 17.76 18.46
N PRO A 112 -6.12 18.68 18.83
CA PRO A 112 -4.72 18.36 19.13
C PRO A 112 -4.51 17.25 20.18
N HIS A 113 -5.42 17.15 21.15
CA HIS A 113 -5.44 16.08 22.16
C HIS A 113 -5.66 14.69 21.54
N ILE A 114 -6.60 14.57 20.60
CA ILE A 114 -6.92 13.30 19.92
C ILE A 114 -5.80 12.94 18.94
N ALA A 115 -5.23 13.94 18.25
CA ALA A 115 -4.08 13.74 17.37
C ALA A 115 -2.87 13.16 18.12
N ARG A 116 -2.55 13.67 19.32
CA ARG A 116 -1.47 13.10 20.17
C ARG A 116 -1.76 11.67 20.61
N ALA A 117 -2.98 11.37 21.03
CA ALA A 117 -3.36 10.02 21.43
C ALA A 117 -3.24 9.03 20.26
N LYS A 118 -3.72 9.41 19.07
CA LYS A 118 -3.61 8.61 17.85
C LYS A 118 -2.15 8.43 17.41
N ALA A 119 -1.33 9.47 17.53
CA ALA A 119 0.11 9.37 17.24
C ALA A 119 0.84 8.42 18.20
N LEU A 120 0.49 8.43 19.50
CA LEU A 120 1.02 7.45 20.46
C LEU A 120 0.56 6.03 20.14
N GLU A 121 -0.72 5.83 19.83
CA GLU A 121 -1.25 4.53 19.43
C GLU A 121 -0.57 4.01 18.15
N ALA A 122 -0.37 4.87 17.16
CA ALA A 122 0.38 4.56 15.94
C ALA A 122 1.83 4.18 16.25
N ALA A 123 2.52 4.92 17.12
CA ALA A 123 3.87 4.58 17.57
C ALA A 123 3.93 3.21 18.28
N GLU A 124 2.93 2.87 19.09
CA GLU A 124 2.83 1.55 19.71
C GLU A 124 2.54 0.43 18.70
N LYS A 125 1.68 0.68 17.71
CA LYS A 125 1.41 -0.26 16.61
C LYS A 125 2.66 -0.52 15.78
N ARG A 126 3.40 0.53 15.39
CA ARG A 126 4.70 0.42 14.71
C ARG A 126 5.70 -0.37 15.54
N ARG A 127 5.72 -0.18 16.86
CA ARG A 127 6.56 -1.01 17.75
C ARG A 127 6.14 -2.47 17.70
N LYS A 128 4.84 -2.79 17.68
CA LYS A 128 4.35 -4.18 17.64
C LYS A 128 4.61 -4.83 16.28
N ILE A 129 4.40 -4.12 15.18
CA ILE A 129 4.61 -4.61 13.81
C ILE A 129 6.10 -4.71 13.51
N GLY A 130 6.92 -3.73 13.89
CA GLY A 130 8.38 -3.84 13.82
C GLY A 130 8.95 -4.96 14.69
N ILE A 131 8.23 -5.44 15.71
CA ILE A 131 8.62 -6.64 16.46
C ILE A 131 8.17 -7.93 15.73
N MET A 132 7.13 -7.85 14.91
CA MET A 132 6.52 -8.99 14.22
C MET A 132 7.11 -9.24 12.82
N MET A 133 7.35 -8.20 12.03
CA MET A 133 7.75 -8.26 10.61
C MET A 133 9.18 -7.77 10.34
N SER A 134 9.78 -7.00 11.26
CA SER A 134 11.15 -6.49 11.12
C SER A 134 12.13 -7.30 11.98
N GLY A 135 13.26 -7.66 11.37
CA GLY A 135 14.38 -8.31 12.06
C GLY A 135 15.22 -7.35 12.90
N SER A 136 15.07 -6.03 12.71
CA SER A 136 15.94 -5.03 13.29
C SER A 136 15.36 -4.43 14.57
N ARG A 137 15.66 -5.06 15.71
CA ARG A 137 15.57 -4.36 17.00
C ARG A 137 16.84 -3.52 17.17
N ARG A 138 16.70 -2.18 17.21
CA ARG A 138 17.84 -1.29 17.54
C ARG A 138 18.56 -1.80 18.80
N LEU A 139 19.79 -2.25 18.64
CA LEU A 139 20.68 -2.60 19.74
C LEU A 139 21.06 -1.30 20.47
N GLY A 140 20.37 -1.01 21.56
CA GLY A 140 20.68 0.15 22.42
C GLY A 140 19.49 0.86 23.06
N GLY A 141 18.24 0.50 22.73
CA GLY A 141 17.06 1.25 23.21
C GLY A 141 16.15 0.55 24.23
N SER A 142 16.28 -0.76 24.45
CA SER A 142 15.45 -1.45 25.44
C SER A 142 16.17 -1.50 26.79
N SER A 143 15.51 -1.00 27.84
CA SER A 143 15.76 -1.50 29.20
C SER A 143 15.78 -3.03 29.13
N LYS A 144 16.80 -3.66 29.72
CA LYS A 144 17.00 -5.12 29.72
C LYS A 144 15.66 -5.82 29.99
N SER A 145 14.99 -6.24 28.91
CA SER A 145 13.79 -7.05 29.00
C SER A 145 14.23 -8.37 29.62
N GLY A 146 13.74 -8.63 30.82
CA GLY A 146 14.31 -9.59 31.77
C GLY A 146 14.62 -10.97 31.19
N SER A 147 15.71 -11.55 31.71
CA SER A 147 15.92 -12.97 32.01
C SER A 147 15.33 -14.06 31.10
N ARG A 148 15.15 -13.85 29.79
CA ARG A 148 14.74 -14.93 28.89
C ARG A 148 15.93 -15.83 28.61
N SER A 149 15.73 -17.13 28.72
CA SER A 149 16.78 -18.09 28.39
C SER A 149 17.10 -18.05 26.88
N PRO A 150 18.33 -18.38 26.44
CA PRO A 150 18.65 -18.50 25.02
C PRO A 150 17.69 -19.43 24.25
N ARG A 151 17.14 -20.43 24.95
CA ARG A 151 16.15 -21.37 24.41
C ARG A 151 14.81 -20.68 24.12
N GLU A 152 14.33 -19.83 25.01
CA GLU A 152 13.09 -19.05 24.80
C GLU A 152 13.25 -18.05 23.65
N LEU A 153 14.40 -17.38 23.56
CA LEU A 153 14.67 -16.45 22.46
C LEU A 153 14.71 -17.15 21.10
N ALA A 154 15.29 -18.36 21.04
CA ALA A 154 15.30 -19.16 19.82
C ALA A 154 13.89 -19.64 19.44
N ALA A 155 13.07 -20.04 20.42
CA ALA A 155 11.68 -20.42 20.20
C ALA A 155 10.85 -19.23 19.68
N GLU A 156 10.97 -18.05 20.30
CA GLU A 156 10.30 -16.82 19.87
C GLU A 156 10.70 -16.43 18.45
N ALA A 157 11.98 -16.56 18.09
CA ALA A 157 12.46 -16.31 16.73
C ALA A 157 11.86 -17.31 15.72
N ALA A 158 11.77 -18.60 16.06
CA ALA A 158 11.16 -19.61 15.19
C ALA A 158 9.65 -19.37 14.97
N GLU A 159 8.93 -18.98 16.03
CA GLU A 159 7.50 -18.62 15.93
C GLU A 159 7.27 -17.38 15.07
N ARG A 160 8.19 -16.41 15.08
CA ARG A 160 8.13 -15.24 14.18
C ARG A 160 8.30 -15.67 12.73
N ARG A 161 9.33 -16.47 12.41
CA ARG A 161 9.54 -17.01 11.05
C ARG A 161 8.33 -17.78 10.54
N MET A 162 7.69 -18.58 11.40
CA MET A 162 6.48 -19.31 11.06
C MET A 162 5.28 -18.39 10.76
N ARG A 163 5.17 -17.26 11.48
CA ARG A 163 4.13 -16.26 11.22
C ARG A 163 4.40 -15.49 9.94
N ASP A 164 5.64 -15.13 9.66
CA ASP A 164 6.03 -14.43 8.43
C ASP A 164 5.74 -15.30 7.20
N GLU A 165 6.02 -16.61 7.26
CA GLU A 165 5.65 -17.58 6.23
C GLU A 165 4.12 -17.68 5.99
N LYS A 166 3.30 -17.29 6.97
CA LYS A 166 1.84 -17.22 6.80
C LYS A 166 1.38 -15.84 6.34
N ALA A 167 2.17 -14.81 6.64
CA ALA A 167 1.86 -13.42 6.34
C ALA A 167 2.24 -13.02 4.91
N CYS A 168 3.19 -13.73 4.32
CA CYS A 168 3.50 -13.74 2.90
C CYS A 168 3.13 -15.13 2.34
N ALA A 169 2.27 -15.19 1.32
CA ALA A 169 1.87 -16.45 0.73
C ALA A 169 2.93 -16.94 -0.26
N SER A 170 3.22 -18.25 -0.27
CA SER A 170 4.12 -18.88 -1.24
C SER A 170 3.39 -19.94 -2.07
N GLY A 171 3.97 -20.30 -3.23
CA GLY A 171 3.50 -21.42 -4.06
C GLY A 171 2.12 -21.21 -4.73
N ASP A 172 1.24 -22.21 -4.62
CA ASP A 172 -0.04 -22.21 -5.34
C ASP A 172 -1.06 -21.21 -4.78
N ILE A 173 -0.96 -20.87 -3.49
CA ILE A 173 -1.80 -19.84 -2.85
C ILE A 173 -1.46 -18.48 -3.45
N ALA A 174 -0.17 -18.18 -3.58
CA ALA A 174 0.31 -16.96 -4.23
C ALA A 174 -0.25 -16.81 -5.64
N LYS A 175 -0.20 -17.87 -6.46
CA LYS A 175 -0.73 -17.84 -7.83
C LYS A 175 -2.22 -17.52 -7.88
N ARG A 176 -3.03 -18.16 -7.02
CA ARG A 176 -4.49 -17.93 -6.99
C ARG A 176 -4.85 -16.50 -6.57
N GLU A 177 -4.19 -15.99 -5.54
CA GLU A 177 -4.41 -14.61 -5.08
C GLU A 177 -3.94 -13.60 -6.13
N ALA A 178 -2.84 -13.90 -6.83
CA ALA A 178 -2.36 -13.10 -7.95
C ALA A 178 -3.35 -13.04 -9.11
N ASP A 179 -3.90 -14.19 -9.51
CA ASP A 179 -4.89 -14.29 -10.58
C ASP A 179 -6.18 -13.58 -10.21
N LYS A 180 -6.58 -13.63 -8.93
CA LYS A 180 -7.74 -12.91 -8.42
C LYS A 180 -7.50 -11.40 -8.47
N ALA A 181 -6.37 -10.93 -7.94
CA ALA A 181 -6.01 -9.52 -7.97
C ALA A 181 -5.91 -8.96 -9.40
N SER A 182 -5.39 -9.74 -10.37
CA SER A 182 -5.37 -9.31 -11.77
C SER A 182 -6.74 -9.23 -12.43
N LYS A 183 -7.71 -10.03 -11.99
CA LYS A 183 -9.09 -9.95 -12.51
C LYS A 183 -9.86 -8.77 -11.91
N GLU A 184 -9.49 -8.38 -10.69
CA GLU A 184 -10.08 -7.26 -9.97
C GLU A 184 -9.41 -5.92 -10.32
N SER A 185 -8.19 -5.93 -10.85
CA SER A 185 -7.52 -4.73 -11.35
C SER A 185 -8.16 -4.23 -12.63
N VAL A 186 -8.50 -2.94 -12.66
CA VAL A 186 -8.90 -2.25 -13.88
C VAL A 186 -7.70 -2.22 -14.82
N GLU A 187 -7.81 -2.88 -15.97
CA GLU A 187 -6.75 -2.95 -16.98
C GLU A 187 -6.53 -1.59 -17.65
N ASP A 188 -5.69 -0.73 -17.08
CA ASP A 188 -4.93 0.24 -17.87
C ASP A 188 -3.58 -0.39 -18.21
N ALA A 189 -3.63 -1.35 -19.14
CA ALA A 189 -2.46 -2.02 -19.67
C ALA A 189 -1.64 -1.03 -20.52
N ASN A 190 -0.34 -0.93 -20.23
CA ASN A 190 0.75 -0.34 -21.04
C ASN A 190 1.33 1.03 -20.66
N GLU A 191 1.56 1.32 -19.38
CA GLU A 191 2.68 2.20 -19.01
C GLU A 191 3.63 1.48 -18.04
N VAL A 192 4.65 0.82 -18.59
CA VAL A 192 5.84 0.47 -17.84
C VAL A 192 6.57 1.78 -17.57
N ILE A 193 6.52 2.28 -16.34
CA ILE A 193 7.25 3.48 -15.96
C ILE A 193 8.75 3.14 -15.93
N ASP A 194 9.48 3.60 -16.94
CA ASP A 194 10.94 3.51 -17.00
C ASP A 194 11.55 4.56 -16.06
N LEU A 195 12.10 4.10 -14.94
CA LEU A 195 12.74 4.93 -13.91
C LEU A 195 14.23 5.20 -14.20
N THR A 196 14.71 4.96 -15.44
CA THR A 196 16.14 5.10 -15.79
C THR A 196 16.47 6.23 -16.77
N GLY A 197 15.50 7.09 -17.11
CA GLY A 197 15.72 8.24 -17.99
C GLY A 197 16.43 9.42 -17.31
N ASP A 198 17.74 9.34 -17.14
CA ASP A 198 18.60 10.53 -17.03
C ASP A 198 18.80 11.04 -18.48
N SER A 199 17.92 11.90 -18.95
CA SER A 199 18.02 12.51 -20.29
C SER A 199 17.49 13.93 -20.23
N GLU A 200 18.43 14.86 -20.18
CA GLU A 200 18.19 16.27 -20.46
C GLU A 200 17.77 16.41 -21.94
N GLU A 201 16.47 16.34 -22.23
CA GLU A 201 15.94 16.77 -23.52
C GLU A 201 14.79 17.77 -23.31
N GLU A 202 15.03 19.00 -23.74
CA GLU A 202 14.04 20.07 -23.80
C GLU A 202 12.85 19.62 -24.67
N ALA A 203 11.65 19.58 -24.08
CA ALA A 203 10.44 19.33 -24.83
C ALA A 203 10.11 20.55 -25.71
N GLU A 204 10.48 20.46 -26.98
CA GLU A 204 10.04 21.37 -28.05
C GLU A 204 8.52 21.21 -28.26
N VAL A 205 7.75 22.21 -27.85
CA VAL A 205 6.29 22.25 -28.03
C VAL A 205 5.98 22.52 -29.51
N GLN A 206 5.62 21.49 -30.26
CA GLN A 206 5.07 21.65 -31.60
C GLN A 206 3.59 22.05 -31.53
N ASP A 207 3.35 23.34 -31.71
CA ASP A 207 2.03 23.95 -31.89
C ASP A 207 1.46 23.59 -33.28
N LYS A 208 0.23 23.04 -33.32
CA LYS A 208 -0.56 22.92 -34.56
C LYS A 208 -1.91 23.60 -34.36
N PRO A 209 -2.29 24.54 -35.24
CA PRO A 209 -3.43 25.40 -35.02
C PRO A 209 -4.74 24.67 -35.38
N THR A 210 -5.73 24.70 -34.50
CA THR A 210 -7.11 24.37 -34.83
C THR A 210 -7.95 25.63 -34.82
N ALA A 211 -8.67 25.84 -35.92
CA ALA A 211 -9.29 27.09 -36.34
C ALA A 211 -10.43 27.61 -35.44
N LEU A 212 -10.53 28.94 -35.41
CA LEU A 212 -11.55 29.76 -34.76
C LEU A 212 -12.94 29.63 -35.43
N GLY A 213 -13.98 29.68 -34.60
CA GLY A 213 -15.17 30.51 -34.87
C GLY A 213 -16.54 29.80 -34.90
N THR A 214 -17.33 29.96 -33.83
CA THR A 214 -18.43 30.96 -33.74
C THR A 214 -19.38 30.62 -32.57
N GLU A 215 -19.68 31.63 -31.74
CA GLU A 215 -20.67 31.56 -30.67
C GLU A 215 -22.11 31.63 -31.22
N THR A 216 -23.09 30.97 -30.58
CA THR A 216 -24.41 31.56 -30.29
C THR A 216 -25.26 30.72 -29.30
N ARG A 217 -25.36 31.23 -28.05
CA ARG A 217 -26.49 31.31 -27.10
C ARG A 217 -27.20 30.04 -26.53
N PRO A 218 -27.66 30.12 -25.25
CA PRO A 218 -28.18 28.98 -24.49
C PRO A 218 -29.68 28.75 -24.72
N THR A 219 -30.08 27.48 -24.81
CA THR A 219 -31.49 27.07 -24.87
C THR A 219 -32.04 26.90 -23.45
N VAL A 220 -32.98 27.78 -23.08
CA VAL A 220 -33.81 27.68 -21.87
C VAL A 220 -34.98 26.76 -22.17
N ILE A 221 -35.04 25.59 -21.53
CA ILE A 221 -36.22 24.72 -21.59
C ILE A 221 -37.21 25.17 -20.53
N ARG A 222 -38.34 25.73 -20.99
CA ARG A 222 -39.48 26.17 -20.20
C ARG A 222 -40.45 24.99 -20.08
N LEU A 223 -40.57 24.38 -18.89
CA LEU A 223 -41.61 23.39 -18.62
C LEU A 223 -42.91 24.09 -18.22
N SER A 224 -43.98 23.84 -18.96
CA SER A 224 -45.33 24.33 -18.72
C SER A 224 -46.04 23.51 -17.64
N SER A 225 -46.61 24.20 -16.65
CA SER A 225 -47.47 23.65 -15.61
C SER A 225 -48.92 23.49 -16.08
N SER A 226 -49.48 22.28 -15.98
CA SER A 226 -50.92 21.89 -15.93
C SER A 226 -50.97 20.38 -16.21
N GLU A 227 -51.64 19.46 -15.52
CA GLU A 227 -52.56 19.38 -14.38
C GLU A 227 -52.36 17.96 -13.79
N LEU A 228 -52.03 17.84 -12.49
CA LEU A 228 -52.86 17.22 -11.44
C LEU A 228 -53.61 15.91 -11.78
N ASN A 229 -53.15 14.84 -11.11
CA ASN A 229 -53.89 14.00 -10.14
C ASN A 229 -53.97 12.51 -10.52
N GLU A 230 -53.24 11.64 -9.79
CA GLU A 230 -53.75 10.40 -9.16
C GLU A 230 -52.68 9.71 -8.30
N HIS A 231 -53.16 8.97 -7.28
CA HIS A 231 -52.53 8.60 -6.01
C HIS A 231 -51.30 7.65 -6.01
N PRO A 232 -50.51 7.64 -4.90
CA PRO A 232 -49.31 6.79 -4.76
C PRO A 232 -49.63 5.36 -4.26
N PRO A 233 -48.88 4.32 -4.69
CA PRO A 233 -48.98 3.01 -4.07
C PRO A 233 -48.17 2.95 -2.76
N ARG A 234 -48.86 2.49 -1.71
CA ARG A 234 -48.30 2.10 -0.41
C ARG A 234 -47.51 0.79 -0.56
N TYR A 235 -46.26 0.77 -0.12
CA TYR A 235 -45.53 -0.48 0.10
C TYR A 235 -45.54 -0.84 1.59
N HIS A 236 -46.12 -1.99 1.89
CA HIS A 236 -46.20 -2.57 3.23
C HIS A 236 -44.87 -3.24 3.62
N LEU A 237 -44.33 -2.84 4.78
CA LEU A 237 -43.38 -3.61 5.57
C LEU A 237 -44.06 -4.88 6.08
N ARG A 238 -43.44 -6.05 5.84
CA ARG A 238 -43.80 -7.29 6.52
C ARG A 238 -42.56 -7.80 7.26
N LEU A 239 -42.61 -7.69 8.58
CA LEU A 239 -41.75 -8.43 9.50
C LEU A 239 -42.05 -9.93 9.35
N LEU A 240 -41.00 -10.74 9.26
CA LEU A 240 -40.74 -11.92 10.10
C LEU A 240 -39.22 -12.06 10.23
#